data_AF-A0A4Q9KH03-F1
#
_entry.id   AF-A0A4Q9KH03-F1
#
_cell.length_a   1.000
_cell.length_b   1.000
_cell.length_c   1.000
_cell.angle_alpha   90.00
_cell.angle_beta   90.00
_cell.angle_gamma   90.00
#
_symmetry.space_group_name_H-M   'P 1'
#
loop_
_entity.id
_entity.type
_entity.pdbx_description
1 polymer ?
#
loop_
_entity_poly.entity_id
_entity_poly.type
_entity_poly.pdbx_seq_one_letter_code
_entity_poly.pdbx_strand_id
1 'polypeptide(L)'
;MAFAVGTTLGGAVTGLGLAVASGLASVLPLPVRAMAAVAVTLGLLLLDLTQAKLRLPQRETLIPQEVFAQGMARGIAWFGFEYGTGVRTLIPSAASYITAWALVMFHLPWWQTLLVATVFGFSRSWAVGLAMALSKGAWSVFLGRHSRLLERLGSVVAATLVLAAVAFGLR
;
A
#
# COMPACT_ATOMS: atom_id res chain seq x y z
N MET A 1 -6.87 -11.18 15.99
CA MET A 1 -6.32 -12.29 15.17
C MET A 1 -7.01 -12.42 13.82
N ALA A 2 -8.33 -12.65 13.76
CA ALA A 2 -9.06 -12.77 12.48
C ALA A 2 -8.82 -11.60 11.49
N PHE A 3 -8.83 -10.36 11.98
CA PHE A 3 -8.55 -9.17 11.16
C PHE A 3 -7.15 -9.22 10.54
N ALA A 4 -6.11 -9.47 11.34
CA ALA A 4 -4.72 -9.51 10.90
C ALA A 4 -4.47 -10.65 9.89
N VAL A 5 -5.09 -11.82 10.10
CA VAL A 5 -5.06 -12.92 9.13
C VAL A 5 -5.68 -12.46 7.81
N GLY A 6 -6.87 -11.85 7.88
CA GLY A 6 -7.55 -11.26 6.73
C GLY A 6 -6.64 -10.29 5.97
N THR A 7 -6.11 -9.26 6.64
CA THR A 7 -5.30 -8.23 5.97
C THR A 7 -4.02 -8.79 5.37
N THR A 8 -3.38 -9.74 6.06
CA THR A 8 -2.17 -10.41 5.57
C THR A 8 -2.47 -11.21 4.30
N LEU A 9 -3.58 -11.98 4.28
CA LEU A 9 -4.01 -12.71 3.09
C LEU A 9 -4.44 -11.78 1.94
N GLY A 10 -5.12 -10.67 2.23
CA GLY A 10 -5.48 -9.67 1.23
C GLY A 10 -4.26 -9.02 0.59
N GLY A 11 -3.24 -8.72 1.41
CA GLY A 11 -1.94 -8.25 0.95
C GLY A 11 -1.24 -9.31 0.08
N ALA A 12 -1.24 -10.57 0.50
CA ALA A 12 -0.66 -11.67 -0.26
C ALA A 12 -1.31 -11.83 -1.66
N VAL A 13 -2.65 -11.79 -1.75
CA VAL A 13 -3.38 -11.83 -3.02
C VAL A 13 -3.01 -10.64 -3.92
N THR A 14 -2.86 -9.45 -3.34
CA THR A 14 -2.39 -8.27 -4.09
C THR A 14 -0.97 -8.47 -4.61
N GLY A 15 -0.08 -9.05 -3.81
CA GLY A 15 1.28 -9.41 -4.21
C GLY A 15 1.32 -10.38 -5.40
N LEU A 16 0.46 -11.41 -5.40
CA LEU A 16 0.32 -12.31 -6.55
C LEU A 16 -0.16 -11.56 -7.79
N GLY A 17 -1.16 -10.69 -7.65
CA GLY A 17 -1.64 -9.85 -8.76
C GLY A 17 -0.55 -8.94 -9.32
N LEU A 18 0.25 -8.32 -8.45
CA LEU A 18 1.39 -7.50 -8.85
C LEU A 18 2.50 -8.34 -9.50
N ALA A 19 2.75 -9.57 -9.04
CA ALA A 19 3.73 -10.47 -9.65
C ALA A 19 3.30 -10.88 -11.07
N VAL A 20 2.01 -11.16 -11.28
CA VAL A 20 1.46 -11.40 -12.62
C VAL A 20 1.58 -10.16 -13.50
N ALA A 21 1.21 -8.98 -12.99
CA ALA A 21 1.36 -7.72 -13.71
C ALA A 21 2.83 -7.43 -14.07
N SER A 22 3.76 -7.75 -13.18
CA SER A 22 5.20 -7.70 -13.44
C SER A 22 5.56 -8.64 -14.60
N GLY A 23 5.11 -9.90 -14.56
CA GLY A 23 5.30 -10.84 -15.66
C GLY A 23 4.80 -10.31 -17.01
N LEU A 24 3.63 -9.64 -17.04
CA LEU A 24 3.11 -9.01 -18.25
C LEU A 24 3.95 -7.81 -18.72
N ALA A 25 4.44 -6.99 -17.79
CA ALA A 25 5.32 -5.86 -18.08
C ALA A 25 6.74 -6.29 -18.52
N SER A 26 7.07 -7.59 -18.54
CA SER A 26 8.34 -8.12 -19.05
C SER A 26 8.53 -7.94 -20.56
N VAL A 27 7.43 -7.76 -21.31
CA VAL A 27 7.46 -7.48 -22.74
C VAL A 27 8.03 -6.09 -23.04
N LEU A 28 8.01 -5.17 -22.06
CA LEU A 28 8.47 -3.80 -22.24
C LEU A 28 10.01 -3.72 -22.20
N PRO A 29 10.65 -2.99 -23.15
CA PRO A 29 12.08 -2.72 -23.11
C PRO A 29 12.51 -2.04 -21.81
N LEU A 30 13.72 -2.33 -21.35
CA LEU A 30 14.28 -1.75 -20.12
C LEU A 30 14.20 -0.21 -20.07
N PRO A 31 14.53 0.55 -21.14
CA PRO A 31 14.42 2.00 -21.11
C PRO A 31 12.99 2.49 -20.88
N VAL A 32 12.00 1.82 -21.49
CA VAL A 32 10.58 2.15 -21.33
C VAL A 32 10.13 1.91 -19.90
N ARG A 33 10.53 0.77 -19.31
CA ARG A 33 10.24 0.46 -17.91
C ARG A 33 10.88 1.46 -16.95
N ALA A 34 12.14 1.84 -17.18
CA ALA A 34 12.85 2.82 -16.36
C ALA A 34 12.17 4.19 -16.43
N MET A 35 11.83 4.66 -17.64
CA MET A 35 11.10 5.91 -17.84
C MET A 35 9.72 5.89 -17.17
N ALA A 36 8.99 4.79 -17.30
CA ALA A 36 7.68 4.62 -16.69
C ALA A 36 7.78 4.54 -15.14
N ALA A 37 8.80 3.86 -14.61
CA ALA A 37 9.12 3.82 -13.19
C ALA A 37 9.33 5.23 -12.62
N VAL A 38 10.17 6.04 -13.29
CA VAL A 38 10.46 7.42 -12.88
C VAL A 38 9.23 8.32 -13.02
N ALA A 39 8.59 8.33 -14.19
CA ALA A 39 7.51 9.26 -14.50
C ALA A 39 6.30 9.08 -13.56
N VAL A 40 5.86 7.84 -13.35
CA VAL A 40 4.72 7.56 -12.46
C VAL A 40 5.09 7.81 -11.01
N THR A 41 6.31 7.47 -10.57
CA THR A 41 6.78 7.74 -9.20
C THR A 41 6.78 9.23 -8.90
N LEU A 42 7.34 10.05 -9.80
CA LEU A 42 7.36 11.50 -9.65
C LEU A 42 5.94 12.09 -9.71
N GLY A 43 5.08 11.59 -10.60
CA GLY A 43 3.68 12.01 -10.68
C GLY A 43 2.90 11.73 -9.39
N LEU A 44 3.03 10.54 -8.82
CA LEU A 44 2.40 10.15 -7.56
C LEU A 44 2.96 10.96 -6.38
N LEU A 45 4.28 11.17 -6.34
CA LEU A 45 4.91 12.01 -5.32
C LEU A 45 4.39 13.45 -5.38
N LEU A 46 4.36 14.04 -6.58
CA LEU A 46 3.86 15.40 -6.79
C LEU A 46 2.39 15.52 -6.39
N LEU A 47 1.56 14.55 -6.76
CA LEU A 47 0.14 14.49 -6.37
C LEU A 47 -0.01 14.52 -4.84
N ASP A 48 0.78 13.71 -4.13
CA ASP A 48 0.70 13.61 -2.67
C ASP A 48 1.23 14.86 -1.94
N LEU A 49 2.26 15.50 -2.49
CA LEU A 49 2.82 16.73 -1.92
C LEU A 49 1.91 17.93 -2.14
N THR A 50 1.23 18.01 -3.27
CA THR A 50 0.38 19.17 -3.65
C THR A 50 -1.02 19.10 -3.06
N GLN A 51 -1.55 17.89 -2.80
CA GLN A 51 -2.89 17.74 -2.24
C GLN A 51 -2.90 17.76 -0.72
N ALA A 52 -3.92 18.40 -0.14
CA ALA A 52 -4.18 18.39 1.30
C ALA A 52 -4.60 17.01 1.80
N LYS A 53 -5.27 16.24 0.94
CA LYS A 53 -5.60 14.82 1.13
C LYS A 53 -5.38 14.14 -0.21
N LEU A 54 -4.73 12.97 -0.22
CA LEU A 54 -4.53 12.21 -1.44
C LEU A 54 -5.88 11.76 -2.01
N ARG A 55 -6.25 12.32 -3.16
CA ARG A 55 -7.49 12.00 -3.88
C ARG A 55 -7.15 11.10 -5.06
N LEU A 56 -7.27 9.81 -4.84
CA LEU A 56 -7.28 8.80 -5.89
C LEU A 56 -8.71 8.27 -6.06
N PRO A 57 -9.08 7.70 -7.22
CA PRO A 57 -10.37 7.02 -7.38
C PRO A 57 -10.42 5.80 -6.46
N GLN A 58 -10.84 6.02 -5.22
CA GLN A 58 -10.98 5.03 -4.15
C GLN A 58 -12.36 5.17 -3.52
N ARG A 59 -12.90 4.07 -2.99
CA ARG A 59 -14.24 4.07 -2.39
C ARG A 59 -14.21 4.80 -1.05
N GLU A 60 -15.13 5.74 -0.84
CA GLU A 60 -15.23 6.51 0.43
C GLU A 60 -15.89 5.71 1.57
N THR A 61 -16.55 4.59 1.24
CA THR A 61 -17.30 3.77 2.20
C THR A 61 -16.37 2.78 2.91
N LEU A 62 -16.23 2.91 4.23
CA LEU A 62 -15.20 2.20 4.98
C LEU A 62 -15.55 0.74 5.32
N ILE A 63 -16.83 0.37 5.48
CA ILE A 63 -17.26 -1.00 5.86
C ILE A 63 -18.70 -1.29 5.36
N PRO A 64 -18.94 -2.30 4.51
CA PRO A 64 -20.29 -2.80 4.23
C PRO A 64 -20.84 -3.51 5.48
N GLN A 65 -21.97 -3.03 6.02
CA GLN A 65 -22.55 -3.56 7.27
C GLN A 65 -23.08 -4.99 7.09
N GLU A 66 -23.34 -5.39 5.85
CA GLU A 66 -23.84 -6.72 5.47
C GLU A 66 -22.88 -7.85 5.86
N VAL A 67 -21.58 -7.55 6.03
CA VAL A 67 -20.53 -8.55 6.29
C VAL A 67 -20.60 -9.10 7.72
N PHE A 68 -21.19 -8.36 8.67
CA PHE A 68 -21.36 -8.81 10.05
C PHE A 68 -22.56 -9.74 10.26
N ALA A 69 -23.46 -9.86 9.28
CA ALA A 69 -24.64 -10.73 9.37
C ALA A 69 -24.31 -12.23 9.39
N GLN A 70 -23.12 -12.63 8.92
CA GLN A 70 -22.69 -14.03 8.80
C GLN A 70 -21.77 -14.51 9.94
N GLY A 71 -21.69 -13.74 11.04
CA GLY A 71 -20.88 -14.04 12.23
C GLY A 71 -19.64 -13.16 12.36
N MET A 72 -19.39 -12.67 13.57
CA MET A 72 -18.41 -11.61 13.85
C MET A 72 -16.99 -11.97 13.42
N ALA A 73 -16.51 -13.18 13.70
CA ALA A 73 -15.14 -13.60 13.35
C ALA A 73 -14.93 -13.68 11.84
N ARG A 74 -15.88 -14.28 11.11
CA ARG A 74 -15.85 -14.38 9.64
C ARG A 74 -15.96 -13.01 9.01
N GLY A 75 -16.87 -12.16 9.50
CA GLY A 75 -17.07 -10.82 8.98
C GLY A 75 -15.82 -9.95 9.14
N ILE A 76 -15.18 -10.00 10.32
CA ILE A 76 -13.91 -9.30 10.59
C ILE A 76 -12.78 -9.82 9.71
N ALA A 77 -12.71 -11.12 9.45
CA ALA A 77 -11.69 -11.70 8.56
C ALA A 77 -11.86 -11.22 7.10
N TRP A 78 -13.09 -11.21 6.58
CA TRP A 78 -13.38 -10.71 5.23
C TRP A 78 -13.15 -9.21 5.09
N PHE A 79 -13.54 -8.42 6.10
CA PHE A 79 -13.20 -7.01 6.14
C PHE A 79 -11.68 -6.81 6.17
N GLY A 80 -10.97 -7.59 7.00
CA GLY A 80 -9.52 -7.62 7.01
C GLY A 80 -8.95 -7.92 5.62
N PHE A 81 -9.46 -8.94 4.95
CA PHE A 81 -9.05 -9.30 3.59
C PHE A 81 -9.20 -8.13 2.62
N GLU A 82 -10.38 -7.53 2.51
CA GLU A 82 -10.57 -6.34 1.66
C GLU A 82 -9.65 -5.18 2.07
N TYR A 83 -9.49 -4.93 3.37
CA TYR A 83 -8.62 -3.88 3.89
C TYR A 83 -7.15 -4.12 3.53
N GLY A 84 -6.70 -5.37 3.56
CA GLY A 84 -5.36 -5.79 3.16
C GLY A 84 -5.07 -5.63 1.67
N THR A 85 -6.09 -5.76 0.81
CA THR A 85 -5.87 -5.60 -0.64
C THR A 85 -5.53 -4.17 -1.05
N GLY A 86 -6.00 -3.17 -0.30
CA GLY A 86 -5.81 -1.76 -0.64
C GLY A 86 -6.59 -1.28 -1.87
N VAL A 87 -7.45 -2.11 -2.48
CA VAL A 87 -8.22 -1.75 -3.69
C VAL A 87 -9.46 -0.93 -3.36
N ARG A 88 -10.10 -1.21 -2.23
CA ARG A 88 -11.38 -0.58 -1.83
C ARG A 88 -11.27 0.29 -0.59
N THR A 89 -10.12 0.29 0.07
CA THR A 89 -9.92 0.94 1.36
C THR A 89 -8.92 2.07 1.22
N LEU A 90 -9.23 3.20 1.85
CA LEU A 90 -8.42 4.42 1.78
C LEU A 90 -6.95 4.12 2.04
N ILE A 91 -6.08 4.50 1.12
CA ILE A 91 -4.63 4.55 1.33
C ILE A 91 -4.24 6.02 1.38
N PRO A 92 -3.78 6.53 2.55
CA PRO A 92 -3.64 7.97 2.74
C PRO A 92 -2.34 8.56 2.18
N SER A 93 -1.39 7.71 1.78
CA SER A 93 -0.06 8.06 1.28
C SER A 93 0.20 7.46 -0.09
N ALA A 94 0.88 8.20 -0.97
CA ALA A 94 1.31 7.67 -2.26
C ALA A 94 2.37 6.56 -2.15
N ALA A 95 3.02 6.39 -0.99
CA ALA A 95 4.08 5.40 -0.77
C ALA A 95 3.71 3.97 -1.19
N SER A 96 2.49 3.52 -0.87
CA SER A 96 2.04 2.17 -1.22
C SER A 96 1.85 2.00 -2.73
N TYR A 97 1.35 3.04 -3.40
CA TYR A 97 1.18 3.04 -4.86
C TYR A 97 2.52 3.11 -5.58
N ILE A 98 3.46 3.92 -5.10
CA ILE A 98 4.83 4.00 -5.60
C ILE A 98 5.53 2.65 -5.45
N THR A 99 5.42 2.02 -4.27
CA THR A 99 6.00 0.69 -4.02
C THR A 99 5.37 -0.37 -4.93
N ALA A 100 4.05 -0.40 -5.05
CA ALA A 100 3.36 -1.35 -5.93
C ALA A 100 3.78 -1.18 -7.39
N TRP A 101 3.90 0.06 -7.86
CA TRP A 101 4.39 0.37 -9.19
C TRP A 101 5.83 -0.11 -9.41
N ALA A 102 6.72 0.13 -8.44
CA ALA A 102 8.10 -0.32 -8.49
C ALA A 102 8.21 -1.85 -8.56
N LEU A 103 7.40 -2.58 -7.79
CA LEU A 103 7.35 -4.04 -7.83
C LEU A 103 7.01 -4.57 -9.23
N VAL A 104 6.09 -3.91 -9.94
CA VAL A 104 5.71 -4.28 -11.32
C VAL A 104 6.81 -3.90 -12.31
N MET A 105 7.43 -2.72 -12.13
CA MET A 105 8.41 -2.20 -13.08
C MET A 105 9.79 -2.84 -12.95
N PHE A 106 10.17 -3.40 -11.80
CA PHE A 106 11.52 -3.92 -11.57
C PHE A 106 11.69 -5.43 -11.81
N HIS A 107 10.62 -6.19 -12.05
CA HIS A 107 10.69 -7.66 -12.26
C HIS A 107 11.46 -8.40 -11.17
N LEU A 108 11.17 -8.04 -9.92
CA LEU A 108 11.66 -8.82 -8.79
C LEU A 108 11.07 -10.25 -8.83
N PRO A 109 11.78 -11.25 -8.27
CA PRO A 109 11.22 -12.58 -8.09
C PRO A 109 9.85 -12.51 -7.43
N TRP A 110 8.88 -13.30 -7.93
CA TRP A 110 7.48 -13.25 -7.51
C TRP A 110 7.30 -13.36 -5.97
N TRP A 111 8.16 -14.13 -5.31
CA TRP A 111 8.12 -14.31 -3.85
C TRP A 111 8.48 -13.04 -3.09
N GLN A 112 9.31 -12.16 -3.65
CA GLN A 112 9.62 -10.84 -3.05
C GLN A 112 8.41 -9.92 -3.14
N THR A 113 7.75 -9.88 -4.30
CA THR A 113 6.50 -9.12 -4.49
C THR A 113 5.41 -9.63 -3.55
N LEU A 114 5.28 -10.94 -3.41
CA LEU A 114 4.39 -11.58 -2.45
C LEU A 114 4.72 -11.15 -1.01
N LEU A 115 5.99 -11.22 -0.61
CA LEU A 115 6.45 -10.88 0.74
C LEU A 115 6.16 -9.40 1.06
N VAL A 116 6.53 -8.48 0.17
CA VAL A 116 6.32 -7.04 0.38
C VAL A 116 4.83 -6.73 0.52
N ALA A 117 3.98 -7.28 -0.35
CA ALA A 117 2.54 -7.06 -0.28
C ALA A 117 1.90 -7.73 0.94
N THR A 118 2.41 -8.88 1.38
CA THR A 118 1.99 -9.56 2.61
C THR A 118 2.33 -8.71 3.84
N VAL A 119 3.55 -8.17 3.90
CA VAL A 119 3.99 -7.26 4.96
C VAL A 119 3.17 -5.96 4.94
N PHE A 120 2.86 -5.42 3.76
CA PHE A 120 1.93 -4.30 3.63
C PHE A 120 0.58 -4.64 4.28
N GLY A 121 -0.05 -5.75 3.89
CA GLY A 121 -1.30 -6.23 4.48
C GLY A 121 -1.23 -6.40 6.00
N PHE A 122 -0.18 -7.04 6.51
CA PHE A 122 0.05 -7.19 7.94
C PHE A 122 0.18 -5.83 8.65
N SER A 123 1.02 -4.93 8.12
CA SER A 123 1.29 -3.60 8.70
C SER A 123 0.03 -2.76 8.87
N ARG A 124 -0.95 -2.92 7.97
CA ARG A 124 -2.25 -2.27 8.07
C ARG A 124 -3.04 -2.72 9.29
N SER A 125 -2.99 -4.01 9.65
CA SER A 125 -3.60 -4.51 10.89
C SER A 125 -2.81 -4.11 12.13
N TRP A 126 -1.48 -4.09 12.02
CA TRP A 126 -0.59 -3.66 13.08
C TRP A 126 -0.83 -2.20 13.47
N ALA A 127 -0.98 -1.31 12.49
CA ALA A 127 -1.29 0.10 12.72
C ALA A 127 -2.62 0.29 13.49
N VAL A 128 -3.66 -0.49 13.16
CA VAL A 128 -4.93 -0.49 13.90
C VAL A 128 -4.74 -1.04 15.31
N GLY A 129 -3.99 -2.13 15.48
CA GLY A 129 -3.67 -2.70 16.79
C GLY A 129 -2.93 -1.72 17.70
N LEU A 130 -1.91 -1.03 17.17
CA LEU A 130 -1.19 0.02 17.87
C LEU A 130 -2.10 1.19 18.22
N ALA A 131 -2.96 1.62 17.30
CA ALA A 131 -3.93 2.66 17.59
C ALA A 131 -4.86 2.24 18.73
N MET A 132 -5.38 1.01 18.73
CA MET A 132 -6.21 0.52 19.84
C MET A 132 -5.45 0.47 21.17
N ALA A 133 -4.21 -0.01 21.17
CA ALA A 133 -3.39 -0.13 22.38
C ALA A 133 -2.93 1.22 22.94
N LEU A 134 -2.65 2.20 22.06
CA LEU A 134 -2.01 3.48 22.42
C LEU A 134 -2.93 4.70 22.24
N SER A 135 -4.22 4.49 21.93
CA SER A 135 -5.17 5.58 21.58
C SER A 135 -5.48 6.56 22.72
N LYS A 136 -5.18 6.21 23.98
CA LYS A 136 -5.52 7.03 25.13
C LYS A 136 -4.44 8.10 25.37
N GLY A 137 -4.82 9.38 25.26
CA GLY A 137 -4.00 10.51 25.70
C GLY A 137 -3.21 11.24 24.61
N ALA A 138 -2.01 11.73 24.95
CA ALA A 138 -1.22 12.62 24.09
C ALA A 138 -0.79 12.00 22.75
N TRP A 139 -0.70 10.67 22.67
CA TRP A 139 -0.24 9.96 21.48
C TRP A 139 -1.20 10.04 20.30
N SER A 140 -2.52 9.93 20.53
CA SER A 140 -3.52 10.07 19.46
C SER A 140 -3.59 11.51 18.95
N VAL A 141 -3.44 12.49 19.84
CA VAL A 141 -3.33 13.91 19.47
C VAL A 141 -2.07 14.18 18.65
N PHE A 142 -0.93 13.60 19.04
CA PHE A 142 0.32 13.70 18.30
C PHE A 142 0.19 13.11 16.89
N LEU A 143 -0.31 11.88 16.76
CA LEU A 143 -0.51 11.23 15.47
C LEU A 143 -1.51 11.98 14.60
N GLY A 144 -2.59 12.50 15.17
CA GLY A 144 -3.54 13.34 14.45
C GLY A 144 -2.87 14.58 13.84
N ARG A 145 -2.05 15.28 14.63
CA ARG A 145 -1.32 16.49 14.20
C ARG A 145 -0.24 16.23 13.15
N HIS A 146 0.37 15.05 13.15
CA HIS A 146 1.51 14.73 12.26
C HIS A 146 1.18 13.72 11.15
N SER A 147 -0.06 13.21 11.10
CA SER A 147 -0.51 12.21 10.11
C SER A 147 -0.10 12.55 8.69
N ARG A 148 -0.44 13.76 8.22
CA ARG A 148 -0.12 14.20 6.86
C ARG A 148 1.39 14.30 6.59
N LEU A 149 2.18 14.74 7.59
CA LEU A 149 3.63 14.80 7.47
C LEU A 149 4.21 13.39 7.33
N LEU A 150 3.79 12.45 8.19
CA LEU A 150 4.24 11.06 8.16
C LEU A 150 3.87 10.36 6.84
N GLU A 151 2.65 10.59 6.33
CA GLU A 151 2.20 10.09 5.04
C GLU A 151 3.09 10.58 3.88
N ARG A 152 3.40 11.88 3.85
CA ARG A 152 4.26 12.49 2.83
C ARG A 152 5.71 12.04 2.94
N LEU A 153 6.24 11.92 4.15
CA LEU A 153 7.58 11.38 4.38
C LEU A 153 7.69 9.94 3.86
N GLY A 154 6.67 9.11 4.08
CA GLY A 154 6.58 7.78 3.49
C GLY A 154 6.68 7.82 1.96
N SER A 155 5.96 8.74 1.32
CA SER A 155 5.99 8.89 -0.14
C SER A 155 7.34 9.37 -0.66
N VAL A 156 7.99 10.31 0.03
CA VAL A 156 9.34 10.80 -0.30
C VAL A 156 10.37 9.67 -0.17
N VAL A 157 10.31 8.90 0.91
CA VAL A 157 11.22 7.75 1.11
C VAL A 157 11.02 6.71 0.02
N ALA A 158 9.77 6.31 -0.26
CA ALA A 158 9.47 5.35 -1.32
C ALA A 158 9.97 5.85 -2.69
N ALA A 159 9.68 7.10 -3.04
CA ALA A 159 10.14 7.70 -4.28
C ALA A 159 11.67 7.73 -4.38
N THR A 160 12.36 8.13 -3.31
CA THR A 160 13.83 8.18 -3.26
C THR A 160 14.43 6.80 -3.49
N LEU A 161 13.88 5.76 -2.85
CA LEU A 161 14.34 4.38 -3.04
C LEU A 161 14.15 3.89 -4.48
N VAL A 162 13.01 4.20 -5.09
CA VAL A 162 12.72 3.83 -6.49
C VAL A 162 13.65 4.57 -7.45
N LEU A 163 13.85 5.87 -7.28
CA LEU A 163 14.73 6.67 -8.12
C LEU A 163 16.20 6.22 -7.98
N ALA A 164 16.63 5.90 -6.76
CA ALA A 164 17.95 5.32 -6.52
C ALA A 164 18.10 3.95 -7.19
N ALA A 165 17.09 3.08 -7.11
CA ALA A 165 17.11 1.78 -7.77
C ALA A 165 17.18 1.91 -9.30
N VAL A 166 16.49 2.89 -9.90
CA VAL A 166 16.62 3.17 -11.34
C VAL A 166 18.03 3.68 -11.68
N ALA A 167 18.56 4.63 -10.89
CA ALA A 167 19.86 5.26 -11.17
C ALA A 167 21.05 4.30 -11.00
N PHE A 168 20.98 3.37 -10.04
CA PHE A 168 22.11 2.52 -9.66
C PHE A 168 21.92 1.03 -9.97
N GLY A 169 20.67 0.55 -10.10
CA GLY A 169 20.33 -0.87 -10.11
C GLY A 169 19.87 -1.45 -11.45
N LEU A 170 19.37 -0.63 -12.39
CA LEU A 170 19.01 -1.08 -13.73
C LEU A 170 20.24 -1.05 -14.65
N ARG A 171 21.20 -1.95 -14.41
CA ARG A 171 22.31 -2.24 -15.32
C ARG A 171 22.05 -3.55 -16.06
#